data_AF-A0A3N1JDF2-F1
#
_entry.id   AF-A0A3N1JDF2-F1
#
_cell.length_a   1.000
_cell.length_b   1.000
_cell.length_c   1.000
_cell.angle_alpha   90.00
_cell.angle_beta   90.00
_cell.angle_gamma   90.00
#
_symmetry.space_group_name_H-M   'P 1'
#
loop_
_entity.id
_entity.type
_entity.pdbx_description
1 polymer ?
#
loop_
_entity_poly.entity_id
_entity_poly.type
_entity_poly.pdbx_seq_one_letter_code
_entity_poly.pdbx_strand_id
1 'polypeptide(L)'
;MDLLSECAQIVELGRDAFSVPRSLTYRAAEAVIIHFDDLLGRLPDDRAARLPSALSLAAVRKTRKILSHDYRSARAEIVWDVIEQRIPQVILAVID
;
A
#
# COMPACT_ATOMS: atom_id res chain seq x y z
N MET A 1 0.27 8.87 -13.53
CA MET A 1 1.16 7.87 -12.91
C MET A 1 0.28 6.76 -12.39
N ASP A 2 0.72 5.51 -12.51
CA ASP A 2 0.06 4.37 -11.86
C ASP A 2 0.65 4.17 -10.45
N LEU A 3 -0.11 3.52 -9.56
CA LEU A 3 0.27 3.30 -8.16
C LEU A 3 1.52 2.42 -8.01
N LEU A 4 1.85 1.58 -8.99
CA LEU A 4 3.04 0.74 -8.95
C LEU A 4 4.31 1.60 -9.11
N SER A 5 4.29 2.55 -10.04
CA SER A 5 5.34 3.55 -10.22
C SER A 5 5.50 4.43 -8.98
N GLU A 6 4.40 4.82 -8.33
CA GLU A 6 4.45 5.60 -7.09
C GLU A 6 5.08 4.80 -5.93
N CYS A 7 4.75 3.51 -5.78
CA CYS A 7 5.42 2.64 -4.81
C CYS A 7 6.92 2.55 -5.08
N ALA A 8 7.32 2.33 -6.34
CA ALA A 8 8.72 2.21 -6.73
C ALA A 8 9.52 3.48 -6.41
N GLN A 9 8.98 4.67 -6.72
CA GLN A 9 9.64 5.95 -6.42
C GLN A 9 9.83 6.17 -4.91
N ILE A 10 8.84 5.79 -4.08
CA ILE A 10 8.95 5.88 -2.62
C ILE A 10 10.06 4.94 -2.10
N VAL A 11 10.12 3.72 -2.62
CA VAL A 11 11.13 2.72 -2.23
C VAL A 11 12.53 3.15 -2.66
N GLU A 12 12.67 3.71 -3.86
CA GLU A 12 13.95 4.20 -4.41
C GLU A 12 14.55 5.33 -3.57
N LEU A 13 13.72 6.20 -3.01
CA LEU A 13 14.16 7.24 -2.07
C LEU A 13 14.68 6.68 -0.73
N GLY A 14 14.39 5.41 -0.45
CA GLY A 14 15.00 4.64 0.64
C GLY A 14 14.30 4.78 2.00
N ARG A 15 14.56 3.79 2.85
CA ARG A 15 13.96 3.65 4.18
C ARG A 15 14.39 4.75 5.15
N ASP A 16 15.56 5.33 4.94
CA ASP A 16 16.05 6.44 5.75
C ASP A 16 15.19 7.69 5.54
N ALA A 17 14.93 8.08 4.28
CA ALA A 17 14.05 9.21 3.96
C ALA A 17 12.61 8.98 4.44
N PHE A 18 12.17 7.72 4.47
CA PHE A 18 10.86 7.33 4.99
C PHE A 18 10.74 7.45 6.51
N SER A 19 11.82 7.20 7.25
CA SER A 19 11.76 7.07 8.71
C SER A 19 11.96 8.40 9.45
N VAL A 20 12.30 9.49 8.75
CA VAL A 20 12.48 10.80 9.39
C VAL A 20 11.17 11.36 9.95
N PRO A 21 11.22 12.14 11.05
CA PRO A 21 10.05 12.85 11.54
C PRO A 21 9.44 13.72 10.44
N ARG A 22 8.11 13.63 10.25
CA ARG A 22 7.37 14.36 9.20
C ARG A 22 7.86 14.03 7.77
N SER A 23 8.33 12.80 7.55
CA SER A 23 8.74 12.31 6.23
C SER A 23 7.68 12.56 5.16
N LEU A 24 8.07 13.20 4.06
CA LEU A 24 7.22 13.36 2.89
C LEU A 24 6.98 12.03 2.17
N THR A 25 7.97 11.12 2.17
CA THR A 25 7.81 9.79 1.56
C THR A 25 6.88 8.90 2.39
N TYR A 26 6.86 9.05 3.71
CA TYR A 26 5.84 8.44 4.57
C TYR A 26 4.43 8.96 4.23
N ARG A 27 4.26 10.27 4.09
CA ARG A 27 2.96 10.87 3.73
C ARG A 27 2.50 10.44 2.32
N ALA A 28 3.44 10.34 1.38
CA ALA A 28 3.16 9.82 0.04
C ALA A 28 2.71 8.35 0.10
N ALA A 29 3.38 7.52 0.90
CA ALA A 29 2.99 6.12 1.11
C ALA A 29 1.56 5.98 1.67
N GLU A 30 1.19 6.84 2.62
CA GLU A 30 -0.18 6.83 3.15
C GLU A 30 -1.21 7.15 2.07
N ALA A 31 -0.93 8.13 1.21
CA ALA A 31 -1.81 8.47 0.09
C ALA A 31 -1.94 7.30 -0.90
N VAL A 32 -0.84 6.61 -1.22
CA VAL A 32 -0.83 5.41 -2.06
C VAL A 32 -1.70 4.31 -1.46
N ILE A 33 -1.58 4.02 -0.16
CA ILE A 33 -2.37 2.98 0.51
C ILE A 33 -3.87 3.31 0.49
N ILE A 34 -4.23 4.57 0.73
CA ILE A 34 -5.63 5.02 0.71
C ILE A 34 -6.21 4.86 -0.70
N HIS A 35 -5.49 5.34 -1.71
CA HIS A 35 -5.94 5.26 -3.11
C HIS A 35 -6.04 3.80 -3.57
N PHE A 36 -5.07 2.97 -3.22
CA PHE A 36 -5.09 1.55 -3.53
C PHE A 36 -6.32 0.83 -2.96
N ASP A 37 -6.70 1.09 -1.71
CA ASP A 37 -7.89 0.48 -1.11
C ASP A 37 -9.20 0.95 -1.76
N ASP A 38 -9.28 2.22 -2.16
CA ASP A 38 -10.43 2.74 -2.91
C ASP A 38 -10.58 2.07 -4.29
N LEU A 39 -9.46 1.78 -4.97
CA LEU A 39 -9.46 1.02 -6.23
C LEU A 39 -9.85 -0.45 -6.00
N LEU A 40 -9.34 -1.08 -4.94
CA LEU A 40 -9.73 -2.44 -4.56
C LEU A 40 -11.23 -2.55 -4.25
N GLY A 41 -11.81 -1.53 -3.61
CA GLY A 41 -13.25 -1.47 -3.35
C GLY A 41 -14.11 -1.40 -4.61
N ARG A 42 -13.52 -1.07 -5.75
CA ARG A 42 -14.17 -0.97 -7.07
C ARG A 42 -13.71 -2.06 -8.03
N LEU A 43 -12.96 -3.05 -7.55
CA LEU A 43 -12.40 -4.09 -8.40
C LEU A 43 -13.53 -5.01 -8.92
N PRO A 44 -13.64 -5.22 -10.24
CA PRO A 44 -14.57 -6.18 -10.81
C PRO A 44 -14.36 -7.61 -10.31
N ASP A 45 -15.44 -8.40 -10.20
CA ASP A 45 -15.40 -9.75 -9.62
C ASP A 45 -14.47 -10.71 -10.38
N ASP A 46 -14.39 -10.59 -11.71
CA ASP A 46 -13.51 -11.38 -12.58
C ASP A 46 -12.03 -11.13 -12.26
N ARG A 47 -11.67 -9.90 -11.91
CA ARG A 47 -10.32 -9.53 -11.49
C ARG A 47 -10.04 -9.88 -10.04
N ALA A 48 -11.03 -9.75 -9.17
CA ALA A 48 -10.92 -10.16 -7.77
C ALA A 48 -10.62 -11.67 -7.65
N ALA A 49 -11.17 -12.48 -8.55
CA ALA A 49 -10.91 -13.92 -8.60
C ALA A 49 -9.45 -14.30 -8.97
N ARG A 50 -8.67 -13.36 -9.53
CA ARG A 50 -7.25 -13.57 -9.91
C ARG A 50 -6.28 -13.35 -8.75
N LEU A 51 -6.77 -12.75 -7.66
CA LEU A 51 -5.94 -12.44 -6.51
C LEU A 51 -5.41 -13.73 -5.86
N PRO A 52 -4.10 -13.81 -5.54
CA PRO A 52 -3.54 -14.99 -4.90
C PRO A 52 -4.24 -15.24 -3.56
N SER A 53 -4.60 -16.50 -3.27
CA SER A 53 -5.28 -16.87 -2.01
C SER A 53 -4.46 -16.54 -0.76
N ALA A 54 -3.13 -16.48 -0.89
CA ALA A 54 -2.20 -16.05 0.16
C ALA A 54 -2.20 -14.51 0.37
N LEU A 55 -2.66 -13.73 -0.61
CA LEU A 55 -2.78 -12.29 -0.54
C LEU A 55 -4.09 -11.91 0.14
N SER A 56 -4.05 -11.84 1.47
CA SER A 56 -5.21 -11.44 2.25
C SER A 56 -5.52 -9.95 2.01
N LEU A 57 -6.51 -9.66 1.17
CA LEU A 57 -7.10 -8.31 1.04
C LEU A 57 -7.54 -7.73 2.40
N ALA A 58 -7.93 -8.61 3.33
CA ALA A 58 -8.25 -8.21 4.69
C ALA A 58 -7.05 -7.59 5.42
N ALA A 59 -5.82 -8.02 5.10
CA ALA A 59 -4.61 -7.41 5.66
C ALA A 59 -4.37 -5.99 5.13
N VAL A 60 -4.61 -5.75 3.84
CA VAL A 60 -4.53 -4.40 3.24
C VAL A 60 -5.58 -3.47 3.86
N ARG A 61 -6.84 -3.92 3.93
CA ARG A 61 -7.94 -3.19 4.57
C ARG A 61 -7.68 -2.92 6.06
N LYS A 62 -7.05 -3.86 6.76
CA LYS A 62 -6.64 -3.70 8.16
C LYS A 62 -5.55 -2.63 8.29
N THR A 63 -4.58 -2.57 7.38
CA THR A 63 -3.58 -1.50 7.35
C THR A 63 -4.23 -0.13 7.09
N ARG A 64 -5.17 -0.01 6.14
CA ARG A 64 -5.96 1.23 5.97
C ARG A 64 -6.70 1.62 7.25
N LYS A 65 -7.34 0.66 7.92
CA LYS A 65 -8.09 0.89 9.16
C LYS A 65 -7.19 1.39 10.31
N ILE A 66 -5.96 0.89 10.39
CA ILE A 66 -4.97 1.37 11.37
C ILE A 66 -4.53 2.79 11.01
N LEU A 67 -4.26 3.07 9.73
CA LEU A 67 -3.88 4.40 9.25
C LEU A 67 -5.00 5.45 9.43
N SER A 68 -6.26 5.07 9.24
CA SER A 68 -7.39 6.01 9.30
C SER A 68 -7.86 6.36 10.71
N HIS A 69 -7.65 5.47 11.69
CA HIS A 69 -8.13 5.70 13.07
C HIS A 69 -7.00 5.95 14.08
N ASP A 70 -5.76 5.53 13.82
CA ASP A 70 -4.71 5.58 14.83
C ASP A 70 -3.34 5.93 14.22
N TYR A 71 -3.29 7.15 13.68
CA TYR A 71 -2.16 7.74 12.94
C TYR A 71 -0.81 7.71 13.68
N ARG A 72 -0.83 7.65 15.02
CA ARG A 72 0.39 7.55 15.86
C ARG A 72 0.81 6.10 16.13
N SER A 73 -0.09 5.15 15.94
CA SER A 73 0.10 3.74 16.28
C SER A 73 0.47 2.88 15.07
N ALA A 74 0.25 3.39 13.84
CA ALA A 74 0.76 2.76 12.64
C ALA A 74 2.29 2.71 12.71
N ARG A 75 2.84 1.53 13.01
CA ARG A 75 4.29 1.32 13.00
C ARG A 75 4.78 1.59 11.58
N ALA A 76 5.72 2.52 11.42
CA ALA A 76 6.27 2.89 10.12
C ALA A 76 6.77 1.67 9.32
N GLU A 77 7.26 0.64 10.02
CA GLU A 77 7.63 -0.66 9.45
C GLU A 77 6.48 -1.34 8.68
N ILE A 78 5.25 -1.31 9.20
CA ILE A 78 4.09 -1.92 8.53
C ILE A 78 3.76 -1.15 7.24
N VAL A 79 3.86 0.18 7.29
CA VAL A 79 3.59 1.03 6.12
C VAL A 79 4.65 0.81 5.05
N TRP A 80 5.91 0.72 5.46
CA TRP A 80 7.03 0.40 4.57
C TRP A 80 6.83 -0.96 3.89
N ASP A 81 6.57 -2.03 4.64
CA ASP A 81 6.37 -3.37 4.09
C ASP A 81 5.20 -3.43 3.09
N VAL A 82 4.14 -2.65 3.34
CA VAL A 82 2.99 -2.56 2.44
C VAL A 82 3.35 -1.93 1.10
N ILE A 83 4.12 -0.85 1.11
CA ILE A 83 4.56 -0.14 -0.10
C ILE A 83 5.65 -0.90 -0.85
N GLU A 84 6.61 -1.49 -0.13
CA GLU A 84 7.73 -2.20 -0.72
C GLU A 84 7.31 -3.51 -1.40
N GLN A 85 6.35 -4.23 -0.80
CA GLN A 85 6.04 -5.60 -1.23
C GLN A 85 4.58 -5.79 -1.57
N ARG A 86 3.66 -5.46 -0.65
CA ARG A 86 2.28 -5.96 -0.73
C ARG A 86 1.45 -5.31 -1.84
N ILE A 87 1.44 -3.99 -1.91
CA ILE A 87 0.69 -3.26 -2.95
C ILE A 87 1.22 -3.62 -4.35
N PRO A 88 2.55 -3.56 -4.60
CA PRO A 88 3.10 -3.99 -5.89
C PRO A 88 2.68 -5.40 -6.31
N GLN A 89 2.76 -6.38 -5.40
CA GLN A 89 2.38 -7.77 -5.68
C GLN A 89 0.90 -7.91 -6.07
N VAL A 90 0.00 -7.17 -5.41
CA VAL A 90 -1.43 -7.20 -5.77
C VAL A 90 -1.66 -6.59 -7.13
N ILE A 91 -1.05 -5.43 -7.40
CA ILE A 91 -1.21 -4.74 -8.69
C ILE A 91 -0.76 -5.66 -9.83
N LEU A 92 0.40 -6.29 -9.70
CA LEU A 92 0.93 -7.22 -10.70
C LEU A 92 -0.01 -8.42 -10.92
N ALA A 93 -0.53 -9.02 -9.84
CA ALA A 93 -1.43 -10.18 -9.94
C ALA A 93 -2.81 -9.87 -10.58
N VAL A 94 -3.23 -8.61 -10.61
CA VAL A 94 -4.52 -8.18 -11.17
C VAL A 94 -4.39 -7.72 -12.62
N ILE A 95 -3.22 -7.19 -12.99
CA ILE A 95 -2.96 -6.63 -14.33
C ILE A 95 -2.48 -7.69 -15.31
N ASP A 96 -1.61 -8.62 -14.90
CA ASP A 96 -1.36 -9.87 -15.65
C ASP A 96 -2.67 -10.61 -15.79
#